data_AF-A0A958FFS1-F1
#
_entry.id   AF-A0A958FFS1-F1
#
_cell.length_a   1.000
_cell.length_b   1.000
_cell.length_c   1.000
_cell.angle_alpha   90.00
_cell.angle_beta   90.00
_cell.angle_gamma   90.00
#
_symmetry.space_group_name_H-M   'P 1'
#
loop_
_entity.id
_entity.type
_entity.pdbx_description
1 polymer ?
#
loop_
_entity_poly.entity_id
_entity_poly.type
_entity_poly.pdbx_seq_one_letter_code
_entity_poly.pdbx_strand_id
1 'polypeptide(L)'
;GLAQAAMDAADPAWQSPSGRQVAFHPDPVRYRNTYHNWLAEKRDWCISRQLWWGHRIPIWHGEFTMRELPDLLNKLEKYDPESAWVWIDDEHGHKFTLAEAKRLPESATKYEVQLCLRTEADEQNYGAALEALGLIQDPDVLDTWFSSALWPHSTLGWPDPATAQVNEGQSTTAAVDGNSDTLSYYYPGSCLVTARDIITLWVARMVIAGLYNLGDVPFTDVFIHATILDGKGERMSKSKGNGIDPLDIIDLYGTDALRYVLCDMQTGTQ
;
A
#
# COMPACT_ATOMS: atom_id res chain seq x y z
N GLY A 1 12.93 -11.11 -6.65
CA GLY A 1 11.72 -10.84 -5.85
C GLY A 1 11.61 -9.36 -5.55
N LEU A 2 10.45 -8.87 -5.10
CA LEU A 2 10.17 -7.43 -4.91
C LEU A 2 11.16 -6.70 -3.99
N ALA A 3 11.74 -7.41 -3.02
CA ALA A 3 12.83 -6.93 -2.18
C ALA A 3 14.05 -6.45 -2.97
N GLN A 4 14.51 -7.31 -3.86
CA GLN A 4 15.70 -7.08 -4.64
C GLN A 4 15.45 -5.94 -5.60
N ALA A 5 14.30 -5.93 -6.28
CA ALA A 5 13.91 -4.83 -7.17
C ALA A 5 13.90 -3.48 -6.45
N ALA A 6 13.40 -3.43 -5.21
CA ALA A 6 13.41 -2.21 -4.41
C ALA A 6 14.82 -1.78 -3.96
N MET A 7 15.74 -2.71 -3.69
CA MET A 7 17.15 -2.40 -3.43
C MET A 7 17.86 -1.91 -4.69
N ASP A 8 17.66 -2.60 -5.80
CA ASP A 8 18.23 -2.23 -7.10
C ASP A 8 17.78 -0.82 -7.50
N ALA A 9 16.52 -0.48 -7.25
CA ALA A 9 15.97 0.86 -7.53
C ALA A 9 16.65 2.02 -6.79
N ALA A 10 17.39 1.73 -5.71
CA ALA A 10 18.18 2.71 -4.96
C ALA A 10 19.68 2.67 -5.30
N ASP A 11 20.10 1.77 -6.19
CA ASP A 11 21.48 1.71 -6.70
C ASP A 11 21.71 2.81 -7.75
N PRO A 12 22.80 3.60 -7.65
CA PRO A 12 23.12 4.63 -8.64
C PRO A 12 23.29 4.15 -10.09
N ALA A 13 23.55 2.85 -10.29
CA ALA A 13 23.68 2.25 -11.62
C ALA A 13 22.32 1.84 -12.22
N TRP A 14 21.25 1.83 -11.43
CA TRP A 14 19.94 1.41 -11.87
C TRP A 14 19.16 2.56 -12.55
N GLN A 15 18.31 2.19 -13.49
CA GLN A 15 17.44 3.13 -14.21
C GLN A 15 16.05 2.51 -14.34
N SER A 16 15.03 3.26 -13.96
CA SER A 16 13.65 2.87 -14.16
C SER A 16 13.21 3.04 -15.62
N PRO A 17 12.02 2.56 -16.02
CA PRO A 17 11.47 2.83 -17.34
C PRO A 17 11.39 4.34 -17.69
N SER A 18 11.15 5.21 -16.71
CA SER A 18 11.21 6.67 -16.89
C SER A 18 12.63 7.27 -16.78
N GLY A 19 13.68 6.45 -16.67
CA GLY A 19 15.06 6.90 -16.53
C GLY A 19 15.35 7.54 -15.17
N ARG A 20 14.62 7.10 -14.13
CA ARG A 20 14.69 7.65 -12.77
C ARG A 20 15.21 6.61 -11.79
N GLN A 21 15.71 7.06 -10.64
CA GLN A 21 16.20 6.21 -9.56
C GLN A 21 15.82 6.81 -8.21
N VAL A 22 15.81 6.00 -7.14
CA VAL A 22 15.59 6.47 -5.78
C VAL A 22 16.92 6.94 -5.18
N ALA A 23 17.03 8.24 -4.93
CA ALA A 23 18.19 8.87 -4.31
C ALA A 23 17.84 9.38 -2.90
N PHE A 24 18.66 9.04 -1.90
CA PHE A 24 18.47 9.50 -0.52
C PHE A 24 19.29 10.76 -0.22
N HIS A 25 18.70 11.66 0.57
CA HIS A 25 19.30 12.92 0.99
C HIS A 25 19.03 13.20 2.47
N PRO A 26 19.84 14.04 3.13
CA PRO A 26 21.08 14.65 2.64
C PRO A 26 22.30 13.72 2.64
N ASP A 27 22.28 12.61 3.41
CA ASP A 27 23.36 11.62 3.46
C ASP A 27 22.97 10.37 2.65
N PRO A 28 23.34 10.29 1.36
CA PRO A 28 22.92 9.19 0.50
C PRO A 28 23.46 7.85 0.97
N VAL A 29 24.67 7.80 1.54
CA VAL A 29 25.31 6.54 1.93
C VAL A 29 24.62 5.99 3.18
N ARG A 30 24.44 6.82 4.21
CA ARG A 30 23.85 6.40 5.48
C ARG A 30 22.41 5.91 5.31
N TYR A 31 21.57 6.68 4.62
CA TYR A 31 20.16 6.36 4.49
C TYR A 31 19.92 5.20 3.52
N ARG A 32 20.65 5.14 2.40
CA ARG A 32 20.61 3.98 1.51
C ARG A 32 21.06 2.70 2.22
N ASN A 33 22.13 2.73 3.02
CA ASN A 33 22.57 1.54 3.76
C ASN A 33 21.50 1.07 4.75
N THR A 34 20.84 1.99 5.46
CA THR A 34 19.72 1.66 6.36
C THR A 34 18.59 0.97 5.61
N TYR A 35 18.23 1.51 4.44
CA TYR A 35 17.22 0.97 3.55
C TYR A 35 17.58 -0.43 3.02
N HIS A 36 18.80 -0.62 2.51
CA HIS A 36 19.29 -1.89 1.98
C HIS A 36 19.38 -2.97 3.06
N ASN A 37 19.99 -2.66 4.20
CA ASN A 37 20.16 -3.64 5.28
C ASN A 37 18.81 -4.20 5.74
N TRP A 38 17.80 -3.34 5.87
CA TRP A 38 16.46 -3.79 6.22
C TRP A 38 15.83 -4.66 5.12
N LEU A 39 15.97 -4.28 3.85
CA LEU A 39 15.41 -5.05 2.74
C LEU A 39 16.09 -6.42 2.53
N ALA A 40 17.38 -6.53 2.86
CA ALA A 40 18.16 -7.75 2.72
C ALA A 40 17.77 -8.84 3.74
N GLU A 41 17.34 -8.44 4.94
CA GLU A 41 17.01 -9.37 6.04
C GLU A 41 15.51 -9.63 6.21
N LYS A 42 14.68 -9.05 5.34
CA LYS A 42 13.24 -9.05 5.58
C LYS A 42 12.60 -10.42 5.42
N ARG A 43 11.55 -10.63 6.19
CA ARG A 43 10.66 -11.79 6.15
C ARG A 43 9.35 -11.42 5.47
N ASP A 44 8.52 -12.42 5.24
CA ASP A 44 7.16 -12.21 4.77
C ASP A 44 6.42 -11.23 5.69
N TRP A 45 5.73 -10.30 5.06
CA TRP A 45 4.95 -9.29 5.76
C TRP A 45 3.55 -9.81 6.02
N CYS A 46 3.26 -10.11 7.29
CA CYS A 46 1.89 -10.32 7.72
C CYS A 46 1.12 -9.00 7.59
N ILE A 47 0.24 -8.92 6.59
CA ILE A 47 -0.61 -7.74 6.33
C ILE A 47 -1.93 -7.76 7.10
N SER A 48 -2.33 -8.91 7.67
CA SER A 48 -3.57 -9.05 8.44
C SER A 48 -3.45 -8.48 9.84
N ARG A 49 -4.49 -7.82 10.35
CA ARG A 49 -4.55 -7.27 11.71
C ARG A 49 -5.92 -7.56 12.34
N GLN A 50 -5.90 -8.15 13.54
CA GLN A 50 -7.09 -8.29 14.40
C GLN A 50 -7.42 -6.95 15.10
N LEU A 51 -7.77 -5.94 14.31
CA LEU A 51 -8.13 -4.59 14.77
C LEU A 51 -9.49 -4.20 14.19
N TRP A 52 -10.16 -3.22 14.81
CA TRP A 52 -11.45 -2.73 14.34
C TRP A 52 -11.33 -1.57 13.34
N TRP A 53 -10.18 -0.89 13.33
CA TRP A 53 -9.95 0.28 12.47
C TRP A 53 -8.95 -0.07 11.36
N GLY A 54 -9.42 -0.04 10.12
CA GLY A 54 -8.64 -0.29 8.92
C GLY A 54 -9.55 -0.69 7.75
N HIS A 55 -8.97 -0.87 6.57
CA HIS A 55 -9.70 -1.43 5.44
C HIS A 55 -9.91 -2.93 5.69
N ARG A 56 -11.16 -3.40 5.71
CA ARG A 56 -11.46 -4.83 5.85
C ARG A 56 -10.83 -5.60 4.69
N ILE A 57 -10.24 -6.76 4.97
CA ILE A 57 -9.67 -7.60 3.93
C ILE A 57 -10.82 -8.09 3.02
N PRO A 58 -10.75 -7.83 1.69
CA PRO A 58 -11.87 -8.14 0.78
C PRO A 58 -11.89 -9.61 0.35
N ILE A 59 -11.49 -10.53 1.24
CA ILE A 59 -11.46 -11.97 0.99
C ILE A 59 -12.63 -12.64 1.67
N TRP A 60 -13.44 -13.31 0.87
CA TRP A 60 -14.48 -14.24 1.30
C TRP A 60 -13.92 -15.64 1.28
N HIS A 61 -14.14 -16.43 2.33
CA HIS A 61 -13.60 -17.79 2.39
C HIS A 61 -14.55 -18.79 3.06
N GLY A 62 -14.36 -20.08 2.76
CA GLY A 62 -15.16 -21.16 3.32
C GLY A 62 -14.62 -22.54 2.94
N GLU A 63 -14.94 -23.55 3.75
CA GLU A 63 -14.59 -24.95 3.49
C GLU A 63 -15.78 -25.69 2.85
N PHE A 64 -15.50 -26.45 1.79
CA PHE A 64 -16.50 -27.20 1.04
C PHE A 64 -16.05 -28.64 0.80
N THR A 65 -16.99 -29.57 0.84
CA THR A 65 -16.73 -30.96 0.42
C THR A 65 -16.81 -31.10 -1.11
N MET A 66 -16.27 -32.19 -1.66
CA MET A 66 -16.44 -32.54 -3.09
C MET A 66 -17.90 -32.56 -3.57
N ARG A 67 -18.86 -32.75 -2.66
CA ARG A 67 -20.30 -32.80 -3.01
C ARG A 67 -20.92 -31.41 -3.09
N GLU A 68 -20.46 -30.47 -2.28
CA GLU A 68 -21.00 -29.11 -2.19
C GLU A 68 -20.32 -28.17 -3.18
N LEU A 69 -19.04 -28.43 -3.49
CA LEU A 69 -18.23 -27.58 -4.35
C LEU A 69 -18.83 -27.35 -5.75
N PRO A 70 -19.37 -28.35 -6.48
CA PRO A 70 -19.94 -28.12 -7.80
C PRO A 70 -21.11 -27.11 -7.80
N ASP A 71 -21.97 -27.14 -6.78
CA ASP A 71 -23.09 -26.21 -6.66
C ASP A 71 -22.64 -24.78 -6.38
N LEU A 72 -21.58 -24.62 -5.57
CA LEU A 72 -20.93 -23.33 -5.36
C LEU A 72 -20.34 -22.81 -6.68
N LEU A 73 -19.50 -23.61 -7.35
CA LEU A 73 -18.82 -23.22 -8.57
C LEU A 73 -19.80 -22.85 -9.70
N ASN A 74 -20.87 -23.62 -9.88
CA ASN A 74 -21.92 -23.32 -10.86
C ASN A 74 -22.64 -21.99 -10.60
N LYS A 75 -22.68 -21.54 -9.34
CA LYS A 75 -23.23 -20.21 -8.99
C LYS A 75 -22.21 -19.12 -9.18
N LEU A 76 -20.94 -19.37 -8.85
CA LEU A 76 -19.83 -18.44 -9.08
C LEU A 76 -19.57 -18.21 -10.58
N GLU A 77 -19.72 -19.23 -11.43
CA GLU A 77 -19.62 -19.10 -12.90
C GLU A 77 -20.66 -18.13 -13.50
N LYS A 78 -21.73 -17.79 -12.76
CA LYS A 78 -22.71 -16.80 -13.20
C LYS A 78 -22.29 -15.36 -12.91
N TYR A 79 -21.27 -15.17 -12.07
CA TYR A 79 -20.72 -13.84 -11.84
C TYR A 79 -19.90 -13.41 -13.05
N ASP A 80 -19.84 -12.11 -13.27
CA ASP A 80 -18.92 -11.56 -14.25
C ASP A 80 -17.50 -12.01 -13.89
N PRO A 81 -16.75 -12.68 -14.80
CA PRO A 81 -15.36 -13.07 -14.56
C PRO A 81 -14.46 -11.91 -14.14
N GLU A 82 -14.83 -10.67 -14.50
CA GLU A 82 -14.11 -9.49 -14.05
C GLU A 82 -14.48 -9.06 -12.63
N SER A 83 -15.66 -9.41 -12.09
CA SER A 83 -16.11 -8.98 -10.76
C SER A 83 -15.38 -9.66 -9.59
N ALA A 84 -14.79 -10.84 -9.81
CA ALA A 84 -14.22 -11.63 -8.73
C ALA A 84 -13.00 -12.45 -9.15
N TRP A 85 -12.04 -12.58 -8.24
CA TRP A 85 -10.96 -13.55 -8.35
C TRP A 85 -11.19 -14.71 -7.38
N VAL A 86 -11.03 -15.95 -7.84
CA VAL A 86 -11.30 -17.16 -7.04
C VAL A 86 -10.09 -18.09 -7.01
N TRP A 87 -9.71 -18.47 -5.80
CA TRP A 87 -8.76 -19.55 -5.51
C TRP A 87 -9.48 -20.71 -4.84
N ILE A 88 -9.07 -21.92 -5.19
CA ILE A 88 -9.54 -23.16 -4.58
C ILE A 88 -8.29 -23.89 -4.12
N ASP A 89 -8.15 -24.11 -2.82
CA ASP A 89 -7.05 -24.84 -2.22
C ASP A 89 -7.53 -26.24 -1.82
N ASP A 90 -6.77 -27.29 -2.11
CA ASP A 90 -7.04 -28.62 -1.56
C ASP A 90 -6.42 -28.80 -0.15
N GLU A 91 -6.75 -29.91 0.51
CA GLU A 91 -6.23 -30.24 1.84
C GLU A 91 -4.70 -30.47 1.89
N HIS A 92 -4.03 -30.54 0.73
CA HIS A 92 -2.58 -30.66 0.59
C HIS A 92 -1.91 -29.31 0.26
N GLY A 93 -2.68 -28.24 0.14
CA GLY A 93 -2.19 -26.89 -0.16
C GLY A 93 -1.93 -26.64 -1.65
N HIS A 94 -2.42 -27.50 -2.56
CA HIS A 94 -2.40 -27.21 -3.98
C HIS A 94 -3.45 -26.16 -4.32
N LYS A 95 -3.05 -25.12 -5.06
CA LYS A 95 -3.90 -24.00 -5.47
C LYS A 95 -4.43 -24.20 -6.89
N PHE A 96 -5.70 -23.95 -7.09
CA PHE A 96 -6.39 -24.04 -8.38
C PHE A 96 -7.19 -22.76 -8.64
N THR A 97 -7.22 -22.34 -9.90
CA THR A 97 -8.12 -21.27 -10.37
C THR A 97 -9.52 -21.81 -10.68
N LEU A 98 -10.49 -20.91 -10.83
CA LEU A 98 -11.85 -21.30 -11.26
C LEU A 98 -11.84 -22.06 -12.60
N ALA A 99 -10.97 -21.67 -13.54
CA ALA A 99 -10.83 -22.35 -14.83
C ALA A 99 -10.30 -23.79 -14.70
N GLU A 100 -9.59 -24.09 -13.62
CA GLU A 100 -9.01 -25.41 -13.32
C GLU A 100 -9.93 -26.27 -12.46
N ALA A 101 -11.09 -25.76 -12.05
CA ALA A 101 -12.01 -26.46 -11.15
C ALA A 101 -12.46 -27.84 -11.69
N LYS A 102 -12.49 -28.04 -13.01
CA LYS A 102 -12.79 -29.34 -13.64
C LYS A 102 -11.69 -30.39 -13.47
N ARG A 103 -10.50 -30.00 -13.02
CA ARG A 103 -9.32 -30.84 -12.84
C ARG A 103 -9.00 -31.10 -11.35
N LEU A 104 -9.90 -30.71 -10.46
CA LEU A 104 -9.70 -30.90 -9.04
C LEU A 104 -9.57 -32.40 -8.72
N PRO A 105 -8.61 -32.78 -7.85
CA PRO A 105 -8.32 -34.18 -7.58
C PRO A 105 -9.46 -34.83 -6.80
N GLU A 106 -10.13 -35.83 -7.38
CA GLU A 106 -11.25 -36.55 -6.71
C GLU A 106 -10.86 -37.23 -5.39
N SER A 107 -9.56 -37.41 -5.13
CA SER A 107 -9.04 -37.97 -3.89
C SER A 107 -9.14 -37.03 -2.69
N ALA A 108 -9.23 -35.71 -2.91
CA ALA A 108 -9.29 -34.76 -1.82
C ALA A 108 -10.69 -34.71 -1.20
N THR A 109 -10.75 -34.65 0.13
CA THR A 109 -12.02 -34.69 0.85
C THR A 109 -12.63 -33.31 1.11
N LYS A 110 -11.77 -32.28 1.12
CA LYS A 110 -12.11 -30.89 1.44
C LYS A 110 -11.37 -29.93 0.52
N TYR A 111 -12.02 -28.80 0.27
CA TYR A 111 -11.45 -27.66 -0.41
C TYR A 111 -11.75 -26.39 0.37
N GLU A 112 -10.75 -25.52 0.45
CA GLU A 112 -10.93 -24.15 0.88
C GLU A 112 -11.13 -23.28 -0.35
N VAL A 113 -12.23 -22.53 -0.39
CA VAL A 113 -12.48 -21.57 -1.47
C VAL A 113 -12.22 -20.18 -0.91
N GLN A 114 -11.42 -19.39 -1.61
CA GLN A 114 -11.11 -18.00 -1.32
C GLN A 114 -11.52 -17.14 -2.51
N LEU A 115 -12.26 -16.07 -2.26
CA LEU A 115 -12.82 -15.21 -3.29
C LEU A 115 -12.57 -13.75 -2.93
N CYS A 116 -12.00 -13.00 -3.86
CA CYS A 116 -11.78 -11.56 -3.74
C CYS A 116 -12.71 -10.82 -4.71
N LEU A 117 -13.59 -9.97 -4.20
CA LEU A 117 -14.44 -9.11 -5.05
C LEU A 117 -13.64 -7.87 -5.47
N ARG A 118 -13.79 -7.44 -6.73
CA ARG A 118 -12.97 -6.36 -7.29
C ARG A 118 -13.33 -4.99 -6.74
N THR A 119 -14.62 -4.70 -6.63
CA THR A 119 -15.11 -3.37 -6.26
C THR A 119 -16.10 -3.41 -5.11
N GLU A 120 -16.29 -2.26 -4.44
CA GLU A 120 -17.33 -2.10 -3.43
C GLU A 120 -18.74 -2.36 -4.01
N ALA A 121 -18.97 -2.00 -5.28
CA ALA A 121 -20.23 -2.29 -5.96
C ALA A 121 -20.45 -3.80 -6.13
N ASP A 122 -19.40 -4.56 -6.45
CA ASP A 122 -19.47 -6.02 -6.50
C ASP A 122 -19.78 -6.61 -5.11
N GLU A 123 -19.20 -6.06 -4.05
CA GLU A 123 -19.49 -6.46 -2.67
C GLU A 123 -20.95 -6.22 -2.28
N GLN A 124 -21.50 -5.06 -2.64
CA GLN A 124 -22.91 -4.75 -2.42
C GLN A 124 -23.85 -5.68 -3.22
N ASN A 125 -23.46 -6.08 -4.44
CA ASN A 125 -24.26 -6.92 -5.31
C ASN A 125 -24.20 -8.41 -4.92
N TYR A 126 -23.03 -8.92 -4.54
CA TYR A 126 -22.78 -10.35 -4.36
C TYR A 126 -22.59 -10.78 -2.91
N GLY A 127 -22.29 -9.87 -1.97
CA GLY A 127 -21.94 -10.21 -0.58
C GLY A 127 -22.99 -11.09 0.12
N ALA A 128 -24.26 -10.69 0.09
CA ALA A 128 -25.34 -11.48 0.69
C ALA A 128 -25.52 -12.85 0.03
N ALA A 129 -25.24 -12.97 -1.28
CA ALA A 129 -25.29 -14.26 -1.97
C ALA A 129 -24.12 -15.15 -1.56
N LEU A 130 -22.91 -14.59 -1.38
CA LEU A 130 -21.75 -15.33 -0.88
C LEU A 130 -21.99 -15.85 0.54
N GLU A 131 -22.56 -15.04 1.42
CA GLU A 131 -22.96 -15.47 2.78
C GLU A 131 -23.97 -16.62 2.74
N ALA A 132 -24.99 -16.53 1.87
CA ALA A 132 -25.98 -17.60 1.69
C ALA A 132 -25.37 -18.90 1.13
N LEU A 133 -24.19 -18.82 0.53
CA LEU A 133 -23.41 -19.96 0.04
C LEU A 133 -22.44 -20.51 1.07
N GLY A 134 -22.42 -19.96 2.30
CA GLY A 134 -21.57 -20.42 3.39
C GLY A 134 -20.17 -19.83 3.40
N LEU A 135 -19.91 -18.82 2.55
CA LEU A 135 -18.67 -18.05 2.61
C LEU A 135 -18.79 -16.95 3.68
N ILE A 136 -17.68 -16.66 4.34
CA ILE A 136 -17.58 -15.56 5.31
C ILE A 136 -16.48 -14.61 4.87
N GLN A 137 -16.72 -13.30 4.96
CA GLN A 137 -15.67 -12.31 4.72
C GLN A 137 -14.72 -12.26 5.91
N ASP A 138 -13.42 -12.25 5.62
CA ASP A 138 -12.34 -12.19 6.60
C ASP A 138 -12.61 -11.04 7.61
N PRO A 139 -12.61 -11.32 8.93
CA PRO A 139 -12.90 -10.31 9.94
C PRO A 139 -11.73 -9.34 10.16
N ASP A 140 -10.53 -9.66 9.70
CA ASP A 140 -9.35 -8.83 9.89
C ASP A 140 -9.35 -7.60 8.96
N VAL A 141 -8.57 -6.61 9.36
CA VAL A 141 -8.28 -5.42 8.56
C VAL A 141 -6.84 -5.44 8.06
N LEU A 142 -6.58 -4.73 6.97
CA LEU A 142 -5.25 -4.51 6.44
C LEU A 142 -4.42 -3.63 7.39
N ASP A 143 -3.14 -3.98 7.51
CA ASP A 143 -2.11 -3.16 8.14
C ASP A 143 -2.16 -1.72 7.58
N THR A 144 -2.10 -0.70 8.45
CA THR A 144 -2.06 0.70 8.02
C THR A 144 -0.89 0.98 7.07
N TRP A 145 0.22 0.25 7.21
CA TRP A 145 1.34 0.37 6.28
C TRP A 145 1.04 -0.19 4.89
N PHE A 146 0.01 -1.03 4.74
CA PHE A 146 -0.48 -1.55 3.46
C PHE A 146 -1.12 -0.45 2.63
N SER A 147 -2.11 0.26 3.17
CA SER A 147 -2.71 1.40 2.47
C SER A 147 -1.71 2.54 2.30
N SER A 148 -0.87 2.82 3.31
CA SER A 148 0.15 3.87 3.21
C SER A 148 1.20 3.60 2.14
N ALA A 149 1.47 2.33 1.81
CA ALA A 149 2.37 1.96 0.71
C ALA A 149 1.83 2.36 -0.67
N LEU A 150 0.51 2.52 -0.81
CA LEU A 150 -0.16 2.89 -2.06
C LEU A 150 -0.22 4.41 -2.26
N TRP A 151 0.21 5.20 -1.28
CA TRP A 151 0.10 6.67 -1.30
C TRP A 151 0.58 7.35 -2.60
N PRO A 152 1.73 6.97 -3.21
CA PRO A 152 2.27 7.68 -4.37
C PRO A 152 1.38 7.62 -5.61
N HIS A 153 0.47 6.65 -5.70
CA HIS A 153 -0.39 6.45 -6.86
C HIS A 153 -1.88 6.49 -6.53
N SER A 154 -2.29 6.02 -5.36
CA SER A 154 -3.71 6.10 -4.91
C SER A 154 -4.22 7.53 -4.83
N THR A 155 -3.36 8.50 -4.51
CA THR A 155 -3.71 9.93 -4.48
C THR A 155 -3.90 10.54 -5.88
N LEU A 156 -3.49 9.83 -6.93
CA LEU A 156 -3.54 10.29 -8.31
C LEU A 156 -4.65 9.60 -9.13
N GLY A 157 -5.59 8.94 -8.43
CA GLY A 157 -6.70 8.23 -9.05
C GLY A 157 -6.41 6.78 -9.42
N TRP A 158 -5.29 6.20 -8.99
CA TRP A 158 -5.06 4.76 -9.16
C TRP A 158 -6.14 3.94 -8.42
N PRO A 159 -6.63 2.82 -9.00
CA PRO A 159 -6.14 2.14 -10.20
C PRO A 159 -6.59 2.72 -11.54
N ASP A 160 -7.64 3.53 -11.56
CA ASP A 160 -8.19 4.12 -12.79
C ASP A 160 -8.59 5.59 -12.57
N PRO A 161 -7.77 6.54 -13.06
CA PRO A 161 -8.04 7.97 -12.92
C PRO A 161 -9.35 8.43 -13.55
N ALA A 162 -9.91 7.68 -14.52
CA ALA A 162 -11.16 8.02 -15.17
C ALA A 162 -12.39 7.76 -14.28
N THR A 163 -12.29 6.81 -13.35
CA THR A 163 -13.39 6.39 -12.46
C THR A 163 -13.15 6.72 -11.00
N ALA A 164 -11.96 7.24 -10.65
CA ALA A 164 -11.65 7.65 -9.29
C ALA A 164 -12.58 8.75 -8.77
N GLN A 165 -13.09 8.53 -7.56
CA GLN A 165 -13.98 9.46 -6.89
C GLN A 165 -13.17 10.60 -6.27
N VAL A 166 -13.69 11.83 -6.38
CA VAL A 166 -13.12 13.03 -5.78
C VAL A 166 -14.16 13.69 -4.87
N ASN A 167 -13.72 14.36 -3.81
CA ASN A 167 -14.64 15.04 -2.91
C ASN A 167 -15.27 16.25 -3.59
N GLU A 168 -16.42 16.69 -3.09
CA GLU A 168 -17.08 17.91 -3.55
C GLU A 168 -16.10 19.10 -3.51
N GLY A 169 -15.98 19.82 -4.63
CA GLY A 169 -15.06 20.94 -4.79
C GLY A 169 -13.63 20.58 -5.22
N GLN A 170 -13.29 19.29 -5.35
CA GLN A 170 -12.01 18.86 -5.92
C GLN A 170 -12.10 18.67 -7.44
N SER A 171 -10.99 18.94 -8.14
CA SER A 171 -10.87 18.64 -9.57
C SER A 171 -10.82 17.14 -9.83
N THR A 172 -11.29 16.70 -10.99
CA THR A 172 -11.16 15.31 -11.44
C THR A 172 -9.69 14.89 -11.63
N THR A 173 -9.41 13.61 -11.43
CA THR A 173 -8.13 12.97 -11.76
C THR A 173 -8.04 12.51 -13.22
N ALA A 174 -9.16 12.49 -13.93
CA ALA A 174 -9.24 12.06 -15.32
C ALA A 174 -8.55 13.07 -16.26
N ALA A 175 -8.29 12.63 -17.49
CA ALA A 175 -7.85 13.51 -18.56
C ALA A 175 -8.90 14.59 -18.87
N VAL A 176 -8.46 15.85 -19.00
CA VAL A 176 -9.32 17.00 -19.29
C VAL A 176 -8.69 17.86 -20.39
N ASP A 177 -9.50 18.27 -21.37
CA ASP A 177 -9.12 19.20 -22.44
C ASP A 177 -7.84 18.81 -23.21
N GLY A 178 -7.65 17.51 -23.44
CA GLY A 178 -6.48 16.97 -24.16
C GLY A 178 -5.21 16.84 -23.31
N ASN A 179 -5.26 17.16 -22.02
CA ASN A 179 -4.17 16.88 -21.07
C ASN A 179 -4.25 15.43 -20.57
N SER A 180 -3.09 14.87 -20.21
CA SER A 180 -3.01 13.57 -19.54
C SER A 180 -3.75 13.56 -18.21
N ASP A 181 -4.18 12.38 -17.76
CA ASP A 181 -4.70 12.18 -16.41
C ASP A 181 -3.63 12.44 -15.33
N THR A 182 -4.07 12.60 -14.08
CA THR A 182 -3.17 12.97 -12.98
C THR A 182 -2.12 11.91 -12.68
N LEU A 183 -2.43 10.62 -12.82
CA LEU A 183 -1.48 9.55 -12.56
C LEU A 183 -0.37 9.58 -13.60
N SER A 184 -0.73 9.63 -14.87
CA SER A 184 0.21 9.71 -16.00
C SER A 184 1.08 10.97 -15.97
N TYR A 185 0.52 12.10 -15.51
CA TYR A 185 1.24 13.37 -15.48
C TYR A 185 2.19 13.50 -14.28
N TYR A 186 1.76 13.11 -13.08
CA TYR A 186 2.50 13.37 -11.84
C TYR A 186 3.34 12.18 -11.34
N TYR A 187 3.17 10.98 -11.89
CA TYR A 187 3.98 9.81 -11.53
C TYR A 187 5.15 9.60 -12.52
N PRO A 188 6.38 9.31 -12.05
CA PRO A 188 6.84 9.31 -10.66
C PRO A 188 6.91 10.70 -10.01
N GLY A 189 6.73 10.74 -8.68
CA GLY A 189 6.93 11.97 -7.90
C GLY A 189 8.39 12.45 -7.91
N SER A 190 8.62 13.74 -7.63
CA SER A 190 9.98 14.30 -7.61
C SER A 190 10.67 14.14 -6.26
N CYS A 191 10.00 14.43 -5.15
CA CYS A 191 10.64 14.38 -3.83
C CYS A 191 9.66 13.95 -2.75
N LEU A 192 10.00 12.88 -2.05
CA LEU A 192 9.38 12.47 -0.79
C LEU A 192 10.18 13.05 0.37
N VAL A 193 9.55 13.94 1.14
CA VAL A 193 10.13 14.48 2.39
C VAL A 193 9.59 13.67 3.56
N THR A 194 10.46 13.07 4.36
CA THR A 194 10.05 12.21 5.49
C THR A 194 11.11 12.11 6.58
N ALA A 195 10.82 11.38 7.65
CA ALA A 195 11.73 11.15 8.76
C ALA A 195 12.42 9.77 8.65
N ARG A 196 13.62 9.66 9.24
CA ARG A 196 14.47 8.45 9.15
C ARG A 196 13.84 7.19 9.74
N ASP A 197 12.94 7.36 10.70
CA ASP A 197 12.32 6.28 11.47
C ASP A 197 11.27 5.49 10.68
N ILE A 198 10.77 6.04 9.57
CA ILE A 198 9.79 5.37 8.70
C ILE A 198 10.34 5.04 7.31
N ILE A 199 11.67 5.07 7.13
CA ILE A 199 12.32 4.59 5.89
C ILE A 199 11.91 3.13 5.59
N THR A 200 11.96 2.27 6.61
CA THR A 200 11.69 0.83 6.45
C THR A 200 10.20 0.50 6.40
N LEU A 201 9.37 1.28 7.09
CA LEU A 201 7.93 1.04 7.19
C LEU A 201 7.13 1.72 6.09
N TRP A 202 7.63 2.82 5.52
CA TRP A 202 6.89 3.61 4.54
C TRP A 202 7.62 3.70 3.21
N VAL A 203 8.84 4.27 3.18
CA VAL A 203 9.61 4.48 1.93
C VAL A 203 9.81 3.16 1.19
N ALA A 204 10.32 2.14 1.87
CA ALA A 204 10.53 0.81 1.29
C ALA A 204 9.24 0.17 0.76
N ARG A 205 8.13 0.33 1.47
CA ARG A 205 6.85 -0.23 1.03
C ARG A 205 6.29 0.50 -0.18
N MET A 206 6.42 1.83 -0.23
CA MET A 206 6.04 2.62 -1.40
C MET A 206 6.86 2.23 -2.63
N VAL A 207 8.18 2.03 -2.48
CA VAL A 207 9.04 1.59 -3.60
C VAL A 207 8.62 0.21 -4.08
N ILE A 208 8.41 -0.75 -3.16
CA ILE A 208 7.91 -2.09 -3.51
C ILE A 208 6.57 -2.02 -4.24
N ALA A 209 5.61 -1.27 -3.71
CA ALA A 209 4.27 -1.16 -4.28
C ALA A 209 4.27 -0.45 -5.64
N GLY A 210 5.04 0.63 -5.80
CA GLY A 210 5.20 1.34 -7.07
C GLY A 210 5.79 0.44 -8.16
N LEU A 211 6.88 -0.27 -7.85
CA LEU A 211 7.50 -1.21 -8.79
C LEU A 211 6.57 -2.37 -9.15
N TYR A 212 5.76 -2.86 -8.21
CA TYR A 212 4.83 -3.96 -8.47
C TYR A 212 3.59 -3.50 -9.26
N ASN A 213 2.94 -2.42 -8.84
CA ASN A 213 1.66 -1.97 -9.41
C ASN A 213 1.83 -1.20 -10.72
N LEU A 214 2.92 -0.43 -10.86
CA LEU A 214 3.12 0.50 -11.98
C LEU A 214 4.41 0.25 -12.77
N GLY A 215 5.30 -0.63 -12.29
CA GLY A 215 6.53 -0.97 -12.99
C GLY A 215 7.64 0.08 -12.93
N ASP A 216 7.45 1.16 -12.16
CA ASP A 216 8.41 2.28 -12.04
C ASP A 216 8.49 2.74 -10.57
N VAL A 217 9.54 3.49 -10.21
CA VAL A 217 9.74 4.02 -8.86
C VAL A 217 8.66 5.05 -8.52
N PRO A 218 8.23 5.14 -7.25
CA PRO A 218 7.19 6.09 -6.84
C PRO A 218 7.68 7.54 -6.76
N PHE A 219 8.98 7.74 -6.56
CA PHE A 219 9.61 9.05 -6.42
C PHE A 219 11.11 8.97 -6.74
N THR A 220 11.71 10.10 -7.12
CA THR A 220 13.16 10.18 -7.39
C THR A 220 13.96 10.48 -6.14
N ASP A 221 13.59 11.52 -5.40
CA ASP A 221 14.36 11.96 -4.23
C ASP A 221 13.64 11.61 -2.93
N VAL A 222 14.39 11.09 -1.96
CA VAL A 222 13.92 10.84 -0.60
C VAL A 222 14.72 11.72 0.34
N PHE A 223 14.13 12.84 0.72
CA PHE A 223 14.74 13.80 1.63
C PHE A 223 14.35 13.48 3.07
N ILE A 224 15.35 13.04 3.84
CA ILE A 224 15.20 12.73 5.25
C ILE A 224 15.40 14.00 6.06
N HIS A 225 14.41 14.38 6.86
CA HIS A 225 14.51 15.55 7.74
C HIS A 225 14.98 15.20 9.17
N ALA A 226 15.51 16.21 9.85
CA ALA A 226 16.02 16.10 11.20
C ALA A 226 14.88 15.77 12.17
N THR A 227 15.19 15.06 13.24
CA THR A 227 14.23 14.79 14.32
C THR A 227 14.25 15.96 15.30
N ILE A 228 13.09 16.58 15.52
CA ILE A 228 12.96 17.66 16.51
C ILE A 228 12.95 17.05 17.91
N LEU A 229 13.78 17.61 18.78
CA LEU A 229 13.95 17.21 20.18
C LEU A 229 13.42 18.31 21.10
N ASP A 230 13.06 17.95 22.32
CA ASP A 230 12.74 18.93 23.37
C ASP A 230 14.00 19.63 23.91
N GLY A 231 13.82 20.59 24.83
CA GLY A 231 14.93 21.34 25.43
C GLY A 231 15.91 20.50 26.27
N LYS A 232 15.61 19.22 26.51
CA LYS A 232 16.51 18.25 27.19
C LYS A 232 17.18 17.29 26.20
N GLY A 233 16.91 17.43 24.90
CA GLY A 233 17.42 16.54 23.86
C GLY A 233 16.64 15.24 23.73
N GLU A 234 15.44 15.13 24.32
CA GLU A 234 14.59 13.95 24.16
C GLU A 234 13.67 14.10 22.95
N ARG A 235 13.41 12.98 22.27
CA ARG A 235 12.41 12.96 21.20
C ARG A 235 11.04 13.39 21.74
N MET A 236 10.40 14.32 21.05
CA MET A 236 9.03 14.72 21.38
C MET A 236 8.04 13.60 21.05
N SER A 237 7.16 13.26 21.98
CA SER A 237 6.06 12.33 21.76
C SER A 237 4.85 12.64 22.63
N LYS A 238 3.66 12.27 22.15
CA LYS A 238 2.41 12.41 22.93
C LYS A 238 2.49 11.67 24.27
N SER A 239 3.10 10.47 24.29
CA SER A 239 3.23 9.65 25.50
C SER A 239 4.10 10.29 26.58
N LYS A 240 5.11 11.09 26.20
CA LYS A 240 5.97 11.81 27.14
C LYS A 240 5.40 13.15 27.59
N GLY A 241 4.38 13.65 26.90
CA GLY A 241 3.79 14.96 27.18
C GLY A 241 4.76 16.13 26.97
N ASN A 242 5.87 15.91 26.27
CA ASN A 242 6.90 16.91 25.97
C ASN A 242 6.75 17.54 24.57
N GLY A 243 5.62 17.27 23.89
CA GLY A 243 5.29 17.90 22.63
C GLY A 243 4.90 19.36 22.85
N ILE A 244 5.40 20.23 21.98
CA ILE A 244 5.01 21.64 21.92
C ILE A 244 4.01 21.79 20.76
N ASP A 245 2.89 22.46 21.01
CA ASP A 245 1.95 22.79 19.95
C ASP A 245 2.57 23.85 19.03
N PRO A 246 2.68 23.62 17.71
CA PRO A 246 3.19 24.63 16.79
C PRO A 246 2.39 25.94 16.81
N LEU A 247 1.10 25.90 17.17
CA LEU A 247 0.26 27.09 17.27
C LEU A 247 0.71 28.01 18.40
N ASP A 248 1.15 27.47 19.54
CA ASP A 248 1.68 28.27 20.64
C ASP A 248 2.92 29.06 20.21
N ILE A 249 3.78 28.47 19.37
CA ILE A 249 4.98 29.13 18.84
C ILE A 249 4.62 30.17 17.79
N ILE A 250 3.62 29.88 16.95
CA ILE A 250 3.11 30.83 15.95
C ILE A 250 2.51 32.05 16.62
N ASP A 251 1.74 31.88 17.70
CA ASP A 251 1.13 32.99 18.42
C ASP A 251 2.18 33.87 19.12
N LEU A 252 3.28 33.27 19.60
CA LEU A 252 4.35 34.00 20.29
C LEU A 252 5.34 34.69 19.33
N TYR A 253 5.72 34.03 18.24
CA TYR A 253 6.85 34.45 17.39
C TYR A 253 6.50 34.62 15.91
N GLY A 254 5.31 34.20 15.48
CA GLY A 254 4.85 34.23 14.11
C GLY A 254 5.25 33.00 13.29
N THR A 255 4.48 32.73 12.24
CA THR A 255 4.66 31.59 11.33
C THR A 255 6.03 31.58 10.66
N ASP A 256 6.53 32.74 10.24
CA ASP A 256 7.81 32.83 9.53
C ASP A 256 8.99 32.52 10.44
N ALA A 257 8.93 32.92 11.72
CA ALA A 257 9.96 32.58 12.69
C ALA A 257 10.04 31.07 12.91
N LEU A 258 8.89 30.40 13.11
CA LEU A 258 8.84 28.94 13.23
C LEU A 258 9.43 28.25 11.98
N ARG A 259 8.98 28.65 10.78
CA ARG A 259 9.44 28.05 9.52
C ARG A 259 10.93 28.24 9.31
N TYR A 260 11.44 29.46 9.53
CA TYR A 260 12.86 29.78 9.37
C TYR A 260 13.72 28.91 10.28
N VAL A 261 13.37 28.80 11.56
CA VAL A 261 14.11 28.01 12.54
C VAL A 261 14.09 26.51 12.19
N LEU A 262 12.93 25.96 11.79
CA LEU A 262 12.82 24.56 11.35
C LEU A 262 13.70 24.26 10.12
N CYS A 263 13.73 25.18 9.15
CA CYS A 263 14.58 25.06 7.96
C CYS A 263 16.07 25.22 8.28
N ASP A 264 16.44 26.13 9.17
CA ASP A 264 17.84 26.34 9.58
C ASP A 264 18.41 25.09 10.26
N MET A 265 17.65 24.49 11.20
CA MET A 265 18.04 23.26 11.89
C MET A 265 18.34 22.10 10.92
N GLN A 266 17.66 22.06 9.78
CA GLN A 266 17.83 21.02 8.77
C GLN A 266 19.19 21.08 8.06
N THR A 267 19.87 22.23 8.06
CA THR A 267 21.13 22.44 7.33
C THR A 267 22.40 22.20 8.15
N GLY A 268 22.28 21.99 9.47
CA GLY A 268 23.45 21.93 10.37
C GLY A 268 23.48 20.81 11.42
N THR A 269 22.45 19.96 11.55
CA THR A 269 22.31 19.06 12.72
C THR A 269 21.93 17.59 12.42
N GLN A 270 22.08 17.10 11.18
CA GLN A 270 21.74 15.71 10.80
C GLN A 270 22.85 14.66 10.99
#